data_AF-A0A2J7QRE1-F1
#
_entry.id   AF-A0A2J7QRE1-F1
#
_cell.length_a   1.000
_cell.length_b   1.000
_cell.length_c   1.000
_cell.angle_alpha   90.00
_cell.angle_beta   90.00
_cell.angle_gamma   90.00
#
_symmetry.space_group_name_H-M   'P 1'
#
loop_
_entity.id
_entity.type
_entity.pdbx_description
1 polymer ?
#
loop_
_entity_poly.entity_id
_entity_poly.type
_entity_poly.pdbx_seq_one_letter_code
_entity_poly.pdbx_strand_id
1 'polypeptide(L)'
;MSSRSKEKMAAAFRKLFLSSQKIGDPEGAVGGQGCSSNTGSPARRLLVRHGYHRDAVTPAERSPGLDGPSSGSGSCKYVTDLFRSKKTGSGSSDKQSLLSGSNGGLERTVRSRRLMKELREIQRIQQQYHHDPVFTVELVNDNLFEWHVRLYRIDSESKLASDMKDMGIPYILLHLMFPDNFPFAPPFMRVISPRIEKGFVMEGGAICMELLTPRGWASAYTVEAIIMQFAASIVKGQGRIAKKHKGSKDFNRRSAEESFRSLVKTHEKYGWVTPPLADG
;
A
#
# COMPACT_ATOMS: atom_id res chain seq x y z
N MET A 1 41.71 1.01 -21.83
CA MET A 1 40.49 0.66 -22.59
C MET A 1 39.27 0.84 -21.67
N SER A 2 39.08 2.04 -21.11
CA SER A 2 38.26 3.19 -21.54
C SER A 2 36.73 2.98 -21.46
N SER A 3 36.20 3.50 -20.36
CA SER A 3 34.86 3.70 -19.80
C SER A 3 33.72 4.24 -20.71
N ARG A 4 33.83 4.15 -22.04
CA ARG A 4 32.96 4.87 -22.98
C ARG A 4 31.58 4.25 -23.29
N SER A 5 31.25 3.08 -22.76
CA SER A 5 29.97 2.41 -23.11
C SER A 5 28.83 2.61 -22.11
N LYS A 6 29.07 3.20 -20.93
CA LYS A 6 28.01 3.39 -19.91
C LYS A 6 27.27 4.73 -20.04
N GLU A 7 27.86 5.74 -20.68
CA GLU A 7 27.26 7.08 -20.80
C GLU A 7 26.22 7.19 -21.91
N LYS A 8 26.25 6.31 -22.93
CA LYS A 8 25.29 6.34 -24.04
C LYS A 8 23.90 5.80 -23.69
N MET A 9 23.79 4.94 -22.68
CA MET A 9 22.48 4.48 -22.14
C MET A 9 21.85 5.50 -21.17
N ALA A 10 22.65 6.37 -20.54
CA ALA A 10 22.17 7.44 -19.66
C ALA A 10 21.72 8.72 -20.41
N ALA A 11 22.05 8.85 -21.70
CA ALA A 11 21.64 9.98 -22.53
C ALA A 11 20.28 9.77 -23.22
N ALA A 12 19.83 8.53 -23.40
CA ALA A 12 18.54 8.22 -24.02
C ALA A 12 17.34 8.46 -23.08
N PHE A 13 17.55 8.42 -21.75
CA PHE A 13 16.49 8.66 -20.75
C PHE A 13 16.22 10.13 -20.45
N ARG A 14 17.09 11.06 -20.86
CA ARG A 14 16.90 12.51 -20.66
C ARG A 14 16.21 13.23 -21.81
N LYS A 15 15.95 12.54 -22.93
CA LYS A 15 15.31 13.12 -24.12
C LYS A 15 13.80 12.84 -24.25
N LEU A 16 13.20 12.09 -23.33
CA LEU A 16 11.76 11.78 -23.34
C LEU A 16 10.94 12.52 -22.26
N PHE A 17 11.57 13.38 -21.45
CA PHE A 17 10.87 14.13 -20.38
C PHE A 17 11.08 15.66 -20.42
N LEU A 18 11.65 16.21 -21.49
CA LEU A 18 11.68 17.66 -21.74
C LEU A 18 11.33 17.96 -23.20
N SER A 19 10.04 17.96 -23.53
CA SER A 19 9.52 18.71 -24.67
C SER A 19 8.03 19.04 -24.49
N SER A 20 7.74 20.08 -23.71
CA SER A 20 6.58 20.93 -23.97
C SER A 20 6.80 22.28 -23.30
N GLN A 21 7.49 23.18 -24.00
CA GLN A 21 7.42 24.62 -23.81
C GLN A 21 8.10 25.26 -25.02
N LYS A 22 7.29 25.66 -26.02
CA LYS A 22 7.65 26.73 -26.95
C LYS A 22 6.42 27.27 -27.69
N ILE A 23 5.93 28.41 -27.23
CA ILE A 23 5.30 29.49 -28.02
C ILE A 23 5.73 30.76 -27.26
N GLY A 24 6.42 31.77 -27.79
CA GLY A 24 6.71 32.16 -29.17
C GLY A 24 6.05 33.50 -29.48
N ASP A 25 6.42 34.59 -28.79
CA ASP A 25 6.01 35.97 -29.10
C ASP A 25 6.93 36.60 -30.18
N PRO A 26 6.41 37.50 -31.03
CA PRO A 26 7.20 38.52 -31.71
C PRO A 26 6.91 39.97 -31.22
N GLU A 27 7.94 40.81 -31.35
CA GLU A 27 8.07 42.22 -30.96
C GLU A 27 7.02 43.22 -31.53
N GLY A 28 6.88 44.38 -30.87
CA GLY A 28 6.53 45.63 -31.57
C GLY A 28 5.86 46.76 -30.75
N ALA A 29 6.67 47.53 -30.01
CA ALA A 29 6.66 48.99 -29.73
C ALA A 29 5.37 49.87 -29.59
N VAL A 30 5.56 50.88 -28.71
CA VAL A 30 5.00 52.26 -28.66
C VAL A 30 3.84 52.57 -27.68
N GLY A 31 4.21 53.25 -26.58
CA GLY A 31 3.64 54.54 -26.15
C GLY A 31 2.31 54.59 -25.38
N GLY A 32 2.27 55.35 -24.29
CA GLY A 32 1.03 55.97 -23.79
C GLY A 32 0.86 56.03 -22.28
N GLN A 33 0.98 57.24 -21.73
CA GLN A 33 0.52 57.64 -20.39
C GLN A 33 -0.99 57.41 -20.22
N GLY A 34 -1.44 57.10 -19.00
CA GLY A 34 -2.88 57.06 -18.70
C GLY A 34 -3.18 56.74 -17.24
N CYS A 35 -3.99 57.59 -16.64
CA CYS A 35 -4.29 57.77 -15.23
C CYS A 35 -5.43 56.87 -14.68
N SER A 36 -5.38 56.68 -13.35
CA SER A 36 -6.47 56.70 -12.36
C SER A 36 -7.87 56.11 -12.66
N SER A 37 -8.28 55.12 -11.86
CA SER A 37 -9.57 55.10 -11.10
C SER A 37 -9.64 53.78 -10.30
N ASN A 38 -9.48 53.82 -8.97
CA ASN A 38 -10.51 53.99 -7.94
C ASN A 38 -11.65 52.96 -7.98
N THR A 39 -11.70 52.06 -6.99
CA THR A 39 -12.90 51.75 -6.19
C THR A 39 -12.50 50.85 -5.00
N GLY A 40 -12.87 51.29 -3.81
CA GLY A 40 -12.59 50.63 -2.55
C GLY A 40 -13.64 49.59 -2.12
N SER A 41 -13.24 48.85 -1.08
CA SER A 41 -13.89 47.88 -0.18
C SER A 41 -15.25 48.36 0.44
N PRO A 42 -15.92 47.70 1.43
CA PRO A 42 -15.64 46.44 2.16
C PRO A 42 -16.88 45.56 2.54
N ALA A 43 -16.59 44.40 3.16
CA ALA A 43 -17.31 43.72 4.25
C ALA A 43 -18.81 43.34 4.14
N ARG A 44 -19.11 42.06 4.39
CA ARG A 44 -20.08 41.64 5.43
C ARG A 44 -19.78 40.22 5.92
N ARG A 45 -19.37 40.14 7.20
CA ARG A 45 -19.55 38.98 8.09
C ARG A 45 -21.03 38.82 8.44
N LEU A 46 -21.38 37.63 8.95
CA LEU A 46 -22.54 37.16 9.76
C LEU A 46 -23.03 35.84 9.13
N LEU A 47 -23.19 34.68 9.78
CA LEU A 47 -23.27 34.29 11.19
C LEU A 47 -22.86 32.81 11.36
N VAL A 48 -22.39 32.54 12.57
CA VAL A 48 -22.16 31.26 13.25
C VAL A 48 -23.40 30.36 13.24
N ARG A 49 -23.24 29.02 13.16
CA ARG A 49 -23.67 28.02 14.19
C ARG A 49 -23.81 26.59 13.62
N HIS A 50 -22.89 25.69 13.98
CA HIS A 50 -23.14 24.42 14.68
C HIS A 50 -21.83 23.62 14.78
N GLY A 51 -21.41 23.37 16.01
CA GLY A 51 -20.21 22.61 16.31
C GLY A 51 -20.48 21.11 16.41
N TYR A 52 -19.42 20.32 16.24
CA TYR A 52 -19.23 19.03 16.92
C TYR A 52 -17.72 18.79 17.11
N HIS A 53 -17.32 18.77 18.38
CA HIS A 53 -16.30 17.94 19.03
C HIS A 53 -15.00 17.61 18.26
N ARG A 54 -13.87 18.23 18.68
CA ARG A 54 -12.54 17.62 18.60
C ARG A 54 -11.97 17.52 20.01
N ASP A 55 -11.79 16.31 20.50
CA ASP A 55 -10.91 16.04 21.65
C ASP A 55 -9.46 16.06 21.15
N ALA A 56 -8.70 17.05 21.62
CA ALA A 56 -7.25 17.09 21.51
C ALA A 56 -6.70 17.11 22.94
N VAL A 57 -5.95 16.06 23.30
CA VAL A 57 -5.22 15.99 24.56
C VAL A 57 -3.77 16.41 24.28
N THR A 58 -3.32 17.45 24.99
CA THR A 58 -1.95 18.00 24.97
C THR A 58 -1.39 17.93 26.41
N PRO A 59 -0.09 17.66 26.62
CA PRO A 59 0.43 17.19 27.90
C PRO A 59 0.64 18.31 28.93
N ALA A 60 0.63 17.92 30.21
CA ALA A 60 0.76 18.82 31.35
C ALA A 60 2.18 19.39 31.51
N GLU A 61 2.27 20.71 31.50
CA GLU A 61 3.41 21.52 31.93
C GLU A 61 3.44 21.65 33.47
N ARG A 62 4.65 21.81 33.97
CA ARG A 62 5.03 21.90 35.39
C ARG A 62 4.84 23.33 35.90
N SER A 63 4.63 23.52 37.20
CA SER A 63 4.56 24.85 37.84
C SER A 63 5.10 24.82 39.29
N PRO A 64 5.48 25.99 39.87
CA PRO A 64 6.77 26.16 40.54
C PRO A 64 6.74 26.65 42.02
N GLY A 65 7.94 26.72 42.64
CA GLY A 65 8.30 27.54 43.82
C GLY A 65 8.43 26.78 45.14
N LEU A 66 9.28 27.10 46.14
CA LEU A 66 10.30 28.13 46.39
C LEU A 66 11.13 27.70 47.63
N ASP A 67 12.33 28.29 47.79
CA ASP A 67 13.16 28.51 49.00
C ASP A 67 14.09 27.40 49.59
N GLY A 68 15.34 27.80 49.88
CA GLY A 68 16.31 27.14 50.79
C GLY A 68 16.83 28.18 51.82
N PRO A 69 18.03 28.06 52.45
CA PRO A 69 18.80 26.89 52.93
C PRO A 69 19.13 26.98 54.45
N SER A 70 19.61 25.90 55.10
CA SER A 70 20.70 25.96 56.14
C SER A 70 20.98 24.62 56.86
N SER A 71 22.27 24.25 56.82
CA SER A 71 23.17 23.76 57.90
C SER A 71 22.72 22.73 58.95
N GLY A 72 23.47 21.61 59.05
CA GLY A 72 23.53 20.83 60.31
C GLY A 72 24.11 19.41 60.23
N SER A 73 25.44 19.32 60.27
CA SER A 73 26.31 18.26 60.85
C SER A 73 25.71 16.89 61.26
N GLY A 74 26.35 15.79 60.80
CA GLY A 74 26.15 14.47 61.42
C GLY A 74 26.78 13.29 60.66
N SER A 75 27.96 12.88 61.10
CA SER A 75 28.90 11.91 60.50
C SER A 75 28.45 10.43 60.42
N CYS A 76 29.22 9.67 59.60
CA CYS A 76 29.49 8.21 59.57
C CYS A 76 28.57 7.35 58.69
N LYS A 77 28.98 6.77 57.55
CA LYS A 77 30.14 5.95 57.10
C LYS A 77 29.72 4.49 56.88
N TYR A 78 29.93 4.03 55.63
CA TYR A 78 30.15 2.64 55.17
C TYR A 78 28.93 1.69 55.18
N VAL A 79 28.66 0.77 54.25
CA VAL A 79 29.22 0.33 52.94
C VAL A 79 28.23 -0.69 52.32
N THR A 80 28.18 -0.72 50.98
CA THR A 80 27.98 -1.87 50.05
C THR A 80 26.77 -2.80 50.16
N ASP A 81 26.01 -2.81 49.05
CA ASP A 81 25.58 -3.95 48.23
C ASP A 81 25.02 -5.24 48.86
N LEU A 82 23.81 -5.60 48.43
CA LEU A 82 23.32 -6.98 48.41
C LEU A 82 22.45 -7.25 47.17
N PHE A 83 23.12 -7.36 46.01
CA PHE A 83 22.64 -8.17 44.90
C PHE A 83 22.89 -9.65 45.23
N ARG A 84 21.84 -10.47 45.27
CA ARG A 84 21.99 -11.94 45.33
C ARG A 84 21.36 -12.60 44.11
N SER A 85 22.23 -12.91 43.16
CA SER A 85 22.01 -13.87 42.08
C SER A 85 22.06 -15.28 42.65
N LYS A 86 21.16 -16.17 42.21
CA LYS A 86 21.27 -17.62 42.44
C LYS A 86 21.06 -18.33 41.10
N LYS A 87 22.08 -19.09 40.71
CA LYS A 87 22.15 -19.90 39.49
C LYS A 87 22.42 -21.36 39.90
N THR A 88 22.02 -22.26 39.00
CA THR A 88 22.51 -23.63 38.73
C THR A 88 21.77 -24.84 39.31
N GLY A 89 21.54 -25.80 38.39
CA GLY A 89 21.12 -27.19 38.60
C GLY A 89 20.72 -27.86 37.27
N SER A 90 21.68 -28.53 36.61
CA SER A 90 21.52 -29.50 35.49
C SER A 90 20.83 -30.81 35.96
N GLY A 91 20.22 -31.69 35.16
CA GLY A 91 20.10 -31.90 33.72
C GLY A 91 19.30 -33.20 33.43
N SER A 92 19.40 -33.67 32.17
CA SER A 92 18.95 -34.95 31.59
C SER A 92 17.58 -35.02 30.89
N SER A 93 17.69 -35.43 29.63
CA SER A 93 16.71 -35.77 28.61
C SER A 93 16.07 -37.15 28.82
N ASP A 94 14.76 -37.28 28.59
CA ASP A 94 14.19 -38.32 27.71
C ASP A 94 12.67 -38.13 27.47
N LYS A 95 12.30 -38.24 26.19
CA LYS A 95 11.04 -38.72 25.60
C LYS A 95 9.73 -38.55 26.38
N GLN A 96 8.87 -37.66 25.87
CA GLN A 96 7.42 -37.88 25.94
C GLN A 96 6.76 -37.52 24.60
N SER A 97 6.81 -38.48 23.69
CA SER A 97 5.88 -38.58 22.57
C SER A 97 4.60 -39.27 23.04
N LEU A 98 3.47 -38.75 22.56
CA LEU A 98 2.14 -39.38 22.54
C LEU A 98 1.41 -39.43 23.89
N LEU A 99 0.39 -38.57 23.99
CA LEU A 99 -1.04 -38.89 24.17
C LEU A 99 -1.70 -37.72 24.91
N SER A 100 -2.16 -36.72 24.16
CA SER A 100 -3.22 -35.84 24.64
C SER A 100 -4.36 -35.91 23.63
N GLY A 101 -5.44 -36.55 24.07
CA GLY A 101 -6.54 -37.01 23.24
C GLY A 101 -7.38 -35.90 22.62
N SER A 102 -8.14 -36.34 21.63
CA SER A 102 -9.25 -35.65 20.98
C SER A 102 -10.07 -34.80 21.93
N ASN A 103 -9.90 -33.48 21.80
CA ASN A 103 -11.01 -32.54 21.91
C ASN A 103 -11.02 -31.73 20.61
N GLY A 104 -12.07 -31.93 19.81
CA GLY A 104 -12.31 -31.34 18.50
C GLY A 104 -12.57 -29.83 18.55
N GLY A 105 -11.58 -29.06 18.96
CA GLY A 105 -11.48 -27.63 18.69
C GLY A 105 -10.24 -27.40 17.84
N LEU A 106 -10.40 -27.28 16.52
CA LEU A 106 -9.32 -26.83 15.63
C LEU A 106 -8.73 -25.55 16.23
N GLU A 107 -7.51 -25.60 16.75
CA GLU A 107 -6.81 -24.39 17.17
C GLU A 107 -6.55 -23.58 15.89
N ARG A 108 -7.48 -22.70 15.55
CA ARG A 108 -7.40 -21.92 14.32
C ARG A 108 -6.17 -21.02 14.47
N THR A 109 -5.18 -21.18 13.60
CA THR A 109 -4.04 -20.26 13.58
C THR A 109 -4.53 -18.82 13.42
N VAL A 110 -3.72 -17.83 13.84
CA VAL A 110 -4.04 -16.40 13.62
C VAL A 110 -4.40 -16.14 12.16
N ARG A 111 -3.64 -16.76 11.23
CA ARG A 111 -3.91 -16.77 9.78
C ARG A 111 -5.31 -17.26 9.45
N SER A 112 -5.68 -18.47 9.89
CA SER A 112 -7.00 -19.04 9.60
C SER A 112 -8.14 -18.20 10.20
N ARG A 113 -8.01 -17.73 11.45
CA ARG A 113 -9.02 -16.86 12.09
C ARG A 113 -9.21 -15.57 11.30
N ARG A 114 -8.10 -14.95 10.89
CA ARG A 114 -8.13 -13.72 10.11
C ARG A 114 -8.77 -13.94 8.74
N LEU A 115 -8.35 -14.96 7.99
CA LEU A 115 -8.90 -15.25 6.66
C LEU A 115 -10.39 -15.58 6.69
N MET A 116 -10.84 -16.35 7.69
CA MET A 116 -12.28 -16.59 7.87
C MET A 116 -13.06 -15.31 8.18
N LYS A 117 -12.44 -14.30 8.83
CA LYS A 117 -13.08 -13.01 9.06
C LYS A 117 -13.20 -12.23 7.75
N GLU A 118 -12.11 -12.14 6.99
CA GLU A 118 -12.09 -11.47 5.68
C GLU A 118 -13.08 -12.10 4.69
N LEU A 119 -13.11 -13.44 4.61
CA LEU A 119 -14.03 -14.17 3.73
C LEU A 119 -15.49 -13.91 4.07
N ARG A 120 -15.85 -13.93 5.37
CA ARG A 120 -17.21 -13.63 5.83
C ARG A 120 -17.63 -12.21 5.51
N GLU A 121 -16.71 -11.26 5.63
CA GLU A 121 -16.99 -9.86 5.28
C GLU A 121 -17.26 -9.70 3.78
N ILE A 122 -16.39 -10.27 2.95
CA ILE A 122 -16.55 -10.26 1.50
C ILE A 122 -17.83 -10.96 1.06
N GLN A 123 -18.18 -12.10 1.67
CA GLN A 123 -19.44 -12.78 1.38
C GLN A 123 -20.66 -11.92 1.70
N ARG A 124 -20.63 -11.15 2.81
CA ARG A 124 -21.70 -10.19 3.13
C ARG A 124 -21.81 -9.11 2.05
N ILE A 125 -20.68 -8.55 1.61
CA ILE A 125 -20.64 -7.53 0.55
C ILE A 125 -21.18 -8.11 -0.78
N GLN A 126 -20.77 -9.32 -1.15
CA GLN A 126 -21.26 -10.00 -2.35
C GLN A 126 -22.76 -10.25 -2.30
N GLN A 127 -23.30 -10.64 -1.14
CA GLN A 127 -24.76 -10.82 -0.95
C GLN A 127 -25.52 -9.50 -1.06
N GLN A 128 -24.98 -8.44 -0.44
CA GLN A 128 -25.58 -7.11 -0.49
C GLN A 128 -25.66 -6.55 -1.91
N TYR A 129 -24.62 -6.77 -2.73
CA TYR A 129 -24.54 -6.27 -4.11
C TYR A 129 -24.67 -7.38 -5.17
N HIS A 130 -25.45 -8.43 -4.90
CA HIS A 130 -25.46 -9.64 -5.75
C HIS A 130 -25.91 -9.41 -7.21
N HIS A 131 -26.71 -8.37 -7.48
CA HIS A 131 -27.14 -8.03 -8.83
C HIS A 131 -26.09 -7.25 -9.65
N ASP A 132 -25.15 -6.56 -8.98
CA ASP A 132 -24.08 -5.79 -9.63
C ASP A 132 -22.83 -5.73 -8.73
N PRO A 133 -22.10 -6.85 -8.57
CA PRO A 133 -20.95 -6.89 -7.69
C PRO A 133 -19.76 -6.13 -8.29
N VAL A 134 -19.03 -5.36 -7.47
CA VAL A 134 -17.74 -4.78 -7.91
C VAL A 134 -16.74 -5.91 -8.21
N PHE A 135 -16.68 -6.89 -7.32
CA PHE A 135 -15.88 -8.10 -7.47
C PHE A 135 -16.56 -9.29 -6.80
N THR A 136 -16.15 -10.49 -7.17
CA THR A 136 -16.51 -11.74 -6.48
C THR A 136 -15.25 -12.51 -6.09
N VAL A 137 -15.37 -13.36 -5.07
CA VAL A 137 -14.28 -14.20 -4.56
C VAL A 137 -14.69 -15.66 -4.56
N GLU A 138 -13.77 -16.53 -4.99
CA GLU A 138 -13.87 -17.98 -4.92
C GLU A 138 -12.58 -18.57 -4.35
N LEU A 139 -12.71 -19.61 -3.53
CA LEU A 139 -11.56 -20.37 -3.03
C LEU A 139 -11.03 -21.28 -4.13
N VAL A 140 -9.71 -21.32 -4.29
CA VAL A 140 -9.07 -22.23 -5.25
C VAL A 140 -9.02 -23.62 -4.63
N ASN A 141 -9.77 -24.59 -5.18
CA ASN A 141 -9.83 -25.96 -4.67
C ASN A 141 -10.20 -26.03 -3.16
N ASP A 142 -11.17 -25.23 -2.73
CA ASP A 142 -11.59 -25.09 -1.33
C ASP A 142 -10.47 -24.70 -0.36
N ASN A 143 -9.35 -24.18 -0.87
CA ASN A 143 -8.22 -23.75 -0.09
C ASN A 143 -8.47 -22.34 0.47
N LEU A 144 -8.63 -22.23 1.79
CA LEU A 144 -8.77 -20.94 2.48
C LEU A 144 -7.58 -20.00 2.26
N PHE A 145 -6.43 -20.50 1.82
CA PHE A 145 -5.19 -19.74 1.66
C PHE A 145 -4.92 -19.28 0.21
N GLU A 146 -5.75 -19.66 -0.75
CA GLU A 146 -5.61 -19.30 -2.17
C GLU A 146 -6.95 -18.90 -2.77
N TRP A 147 -7.08 -17.65 -3.21
CA TRP A 147 -8.36 -17.10 -3.68
C TRP A 147 -8.24 -16.61 -5.12
N HIS A 148 -9.29 -16.86 -5.90
CA HIS A 148 -9.55 -16.18 -7.16
C HIS A 148 -10.51 -15.01 -6.91
N VAL A 149 -10.14 -13.84 -7.42
CA VAL A 149 -10.99 -12.64 -7.39
C VAL A 149 -11.34 -12.29 -8.83
N ARG A 150 -12.63 -12.18 -9.14
CA ARG A 150 -13.10 -11.61 -10.42
C ARG A 150 -13.51 -10.17 -10.18
N LEU A 151 -12.76 -9.23 -10.75
CA LEU A 151 -13.05 -7.80 -10.68
C LEU A 151 -13.85 -7.39 -11.91
N TYR A 152 -15.12 -7.01 -11.73
CA TYR A 152 -16.04 -6.66 -12.81
C TYR A 152 -16.08 -5.16 -13.07
N ARG A 153 -16.12 -4.36 -12.00
CA ARG A 153 -16.25 -2.91 -12.09
C ARG A 153 -14.89 -2.23 -11.90
N ILE A 154 -14.55 -1.41 -12.88
CA ILE A 154 -13.47 -0.43 -12.88
C ILE A 154 -14.07 0.91 -13.31
N ASP A 155 -13.32 2.00 -13.18
CA ASP A 155 -13.76 3.33 -13.62
C ASP A 155 -14.21 3.31 -15.09
N SER A 156 -15.47 3.66 -15.35
CA SER A 156 -16.10 3.60 -16.67
C SER A 156 -15.47 4.56 -17.67
N GLU A 157 -14.89 5.66 -17.19
CA GLU A 157 -14.24 6.67 -18.03
C GLU A 157 -12.80 6.28 -18.40
N SER A 158 -12.31 5.16 -17.85
CA SER A 158 -10.96 4.69 -18.13
C SER A 158 -10.85 4.01 -19.50
N LYS A 159 -9.68 4.15 -20.13
CA LYS A 159 -9.36 3.42 -21.36
C LYS A 159 -9.37 1.90 -21.17
N LEU A 160 -9.12 1.43 -19.95
CA LEU A 160 -9.18 0.02 -19.60
C LEU A 160 -10.62 -0.51 -19.67
N ALA A 161 -11.60 0.27 -19.20
CA ALA A 161 -13.02 -0.08 -19.30
C ALA A 161 -13.48 -0.15 -20.76
N SER A 162 -13.04 0.81 -21.60
CA SER A 162 -13.26 0.74 -23.05
C SER A 162 -12.68 -0.54 -23.63
N ASP A 163 -11.41 -0.87 -23.32
CA ASP A 163 -10.79 -2.11 -23.81
C ASP A 163 -11.57 -3.36 -23.37
N MET A 164 -12.02 -3.42 -22.11
CA MET A 164 -12.82 -4.55 -21.59
C MET A 164 -14.12 -4.70 -22.38
N LYS A 165 -14.83 -3.61 -22.64
CA LYS A 165 -16.07 -3.60 -23.42
C LYS A 165 -15.83 -4.01 -24.87
N ASP A 166 -14.86 -3.38 -25.54
CA ASP A 166 -14.56 -3.58 -26.95
C ASP A 166 -14.07 -5.01 -27.23
N MET A 167 -13.36 -5.61 -26.28
CA MET A 167 -12.83 -6.97 -26.38
C MET A 167 -13.76 -8.04 -25.75
N GLY A 168 -14.92 -7.64 -25.22
CA GLY A 168 -15.87 -8.56 -24.59
C GLY A 168 -15.31 -9.29 -23.36
N ILE A 169 -14.42 -8.63 -22.60
CA ILE A 169 -13.80 -9.19 -21.40
C ILE A 169 -14.64 -8.81 -20.18
N PRO A 170 -15.33 -9.77 -19.53
CA PRO A 170 -16.29 -9.47 -18.48
C PRO A 170 -15.66 -9.09 -17.14
N TYR A 171 -14.41 -9.49 -16.89
CA TYR A 171 -13.71 -9.23 -15.63
C TYR A 171 -12.19 -9.36 -15.77
N ILE A 172 -11.48 -8.79 -14.80
CA ILE A 172 -10.06 -9.07 -14.55
C ILE A 172 -9.98 -10.14 -13.45
N LEU A 173 -9.32 -11.26 -13.76
CA LEU A 173 -9.09 -12.36 -12.83
C LEU A 173 -7.77 -12.14 -12.08
N LEU A 174 -7.83 -12.13 -10.76
CA LEU A 174 -6.70 -11.97 -9.85
C LEU A 174 -6.55 -13.24 -9.02
N HIS A 175 -5.31 -13.52 -8.60
CA HIS A 175 -5.00 -14.63 -7.71
C HIS A 175 -4.25 -14.12 -6.49
N LEU A 176 -4.80 -14.40 -5.31
CA LEU A 176 -4.25 -14.04 -4.02
C LEU A 176 -3.79 -15.31 -3.30
N MET A 177 -2.54 -15.31 -2.85
CA MET A 177 -1.96 -16.37 -2.02
C MET A 177 -1.55 -15.77 -0.68
N PHE A 178 -2.13 -16.27 0.41
CA PHE A 178 -1.84 -15.77 1.74
C PHE A 178 -0.67 -16.55 2.35
N PRO A 179 0.41 -15.90 2.83
CA PRO A 179 1.54 -16.61 3.45
C PRO A 179 1.19 -17.16 4.83
N ASP A 180 2.03 -18.07 5.36
CA ASP A 180 1.83 -18.70 6.68
C ASP A 180 1.80 -17.70 7.84
N ASN A 181 2.53 -16.59 7.73
CA ASN A 181 2.57 -15.53 8.73
C ASN A 181 1.50 -14.44 8.52
N PHE A 182 0.56 -14.58 7.58
CA PHE A 182 -0.55 -13.65 7.42
C PHE A 182 -1.35 -13.54 8.73
N PRO A 183 -1.75 -12.33 9.20
CA PRO A 183 -1.70 -11.03 8.52
C PRO A 183 -0.45 -10.20 8.77
N PHE A 184 0.63 -10.77 9.31
CA PHE A 184 1.87 -10.03 9.57
C PHE A 184 2.74 -9.83 8.31
N ALA A 185 2.42 -10.51 7.21
CA ALA A 185 2.96 -10.21 5.88
C ALA A 185 1.83 -10.14 4.85
N PRO A 186 2.04 -9.42 3.73
CA PRO A 186 1.02 -9.24 2.71
C PRO A 186 0.72 -10.54 1.95
N PRO A 187 -0.48 -10.69 1.38
CA PRO A 187 -0.71 -11.71 0.37
C PRO A 187 0.14 -11.43 -0.87
N PHE A 188 0.59 -12.49 -1.54
CA PHE A 188 1.07 -12.36 -2.90
C PHE A 188 -0.13 -12.29 -3.85
N MET A 189 -0.26 -11.19 -4.56
CA MET A 189 -1.37 -10.91 -5.47
C MET A 189 -0.84 -10.72 -6.90
N ARG A 190 -1.50 -11.35 -7.87
CA ARG A 190 -1.15 -11.22 -9.30
C ARG A 190 -2.37 -11.21 -10.21
N VAL A 191 -2.21 -10.65 -11.40
CA VAL A 191 -3.17 -10.75 -12.51
C VAL A 191 -3.00 -12.11 -13.20
N ILE A 192 -4.10 -12.82 -13.41
CA ILE A 192 -4.17 -14.04 -14.22
C ILE A 192 -4.49 -13.68 -15.67
N SER A 193 -5.57 -12.93 -15.86
CA SER A 193 -6.12 -12.56 -17.16
C SER A 193 -7.04 -11.34 -17.01
N PRO A 194 -7.22 -10.52 -18.05
CA PRO A 194 -6.49 -10.55 -19.31
C PRO A 194 -5.03 -10.08 -19.15
N ARG A 195 -4.26 -10.15 -20.24
CA ARG A 195 -2.91 -9.56 -20.24
C ARG A 195 -3.04 -8.04 -20.28
N ILE A 196 -2.54 -7.39 -19.24
CA ILE A 196 -2.61 -5.93 -19.08
C ILE A 196 -1.21 -5.34 -19.19
N GLU A 197 -1.09 -4.26 -19.94
CA GLU A 197 0.12 -3.45 -20.06
C GLU A 197 -0.08 -2.13 -19.31
N LYS A 198 1.00 -1.59 -18.72
CA LYS A 198 0.96 -0.44 -17.80
C LYS A 198 0.10 -0.76 -16.57
N GLY A 199 -0.54 0.23 -15.94
CA GLY A 199 -1.41 0.01 -14.79
C GLY A 199 -0.69 -0.57 -13.57
N PHE A 200 0.63 -0.38 -13.48
CA PHE A 200 1.50 -1.03 -12.50
C PHE A 200 1.49 -2.57 -12.55
N VAL A 201 1.07 -3.16 -13.67
CA VAL A 201 1.17 -4.61 -13.93
C VAL A 201 2.49 -4.89 -14.65
N MET A 202 3.26 -5.82 -14.10
CA MET A 202 4.58 -6.22 -14.59
C MET A 202 4.53 -7.58 -15.28
N GLU A 203 5.71 -8.09 -15.68
CA GLU A 203 5.83 -9.40 -16.31
C GLU A 203 5.26 -10.52 -15.42
N GLY A 204 4.67 -11.52 -16.08
CA GLY A 204 3.97 -12.62 -15.42
C GLY A 204 2.67 -12.24 -14.69
N GLY A 205 2.30 -10.96 -14.67
CA GLY A 205 1.11 -10.44 -13.99
C GLY A 205 1.39 -9.95 -12.56
N ALA A 206 2.65 -9.74 -12.17
CA ALA A 206 2.97 -9.14 -10.88
C ALA A 206 2.46 -7.71 -10.76
N ILE A 207 2.14 -7.28 -9.54
CA ILE A 207 1.54 -5.97 -9.27
C ILE A 207 2.54 -5.10 -8.50
N CYS A 208 2.80 -3.89 -9.01
CA CYS A 208 3.68 -2.91 -8.39
C CYS A 208 2.92 -1.95 -7.50
N MET A 209 2.69 -2.36 -6.25
CA MET A 209 2.01 -1.54 -5.24
C MET A 209 2.73 -1.66 -3.90
N GLU A 210 2.98 -0.52 -3.24
CA GLU A 210 3.74 -0.46 -1.99
C GLU A 210 3.10 -1.31 -0.88
N LEU A 211 1.77 -1.28 -0.73
CA LEU A 211 1.07 -2.06 0.29
C LEU A 211 1.24 -3.58 0.15
N LEU A 212 1.56 -4.08 -1.05
CA LEU A 212 1.79 -5.51 -1.26
C LEU A 212 3.24 -5.90 -0.94
N THR A 213 4.08 -4.96 -0.50
CA THR A 213 5.47 -5.20 -0.11
C THR A 213 5.63 -5.22 1.41
N PRO A 214 6.66 -5.90 1.94
CA PRO A 214 6.90 -5.95 3.39
C PRO A 214 7.01 -4.57 4.06
N ARG A 215 7.52 -3.57 3.33
CA ARG A 215 7.69 -2.20 3.84
C ARG A 215 6.36 -1.44 3.93
N GLY A 216 5.48 -1.61 2.96
CA GLY A 216 4.22 -0.87 2.87
C GLY A 216 3.02 -1.60 3.48
N TRP A 217 3.17 -2.88 3.81
CA TRP A 217 2.08 -3.69 4.34
C TRP A 217 1.75 -3.34 5.79
N ALA A 218 0.46 -3.15 6.05
CA ALA A 218 -0.08 -3.09 7.40
C ALA A 218 -1.07 -4.22 7.60
N SER A 219 -0.96 -4.95 8.72
CA SER A 219 -1.89 -6.03 9.06
C SER A 219 -3.34 -5.55 9.21
N ALA A 220 -3.57 -4.25 9.34
CA ALA A 220 -4.90 -3.66 9.40
C ALA A 220 -5.62 -3.61 8.04
N TYR A 221 -4.90 -3.72 6.91
CA TYR A 221 -5.54 -3.73 5.59
C TYR A 221 -6.45 -4.95 5.42
N THR A 222 -7.65 -4.70 4.88
CA THR A 222 -8.61 -5.74 4.54
C THR A 222 -8.37 -6.25 3.12
N VAL A 223 -8.82 -7.47 2.84
CA VAL A 223 -8.70 -8.06 1.50
C VAL A 223 -9.55 -7.29 0.48
N GLU A 224 -10.69 -6.75 0.90
CA GLU A 224 -11.48 -5.82 0.08
C GLU A 224 -10.65 -4.58 -0.30
N ALA A 225 -10.04 -3.92 0.70
CA ALA A 225 -9.31 -2.68 0.47
C ALA A 225 -8.14 -2.85 -0.51
N ILE A 226 -7.40 -3.97 -0.43
CA ILE A 226 -6.32 -4.23 -1.40
C ILE A 226 -6.83 -4.45 -2.83
N ILE A 227 -7.99 -5.10 -2.99
CA ILE A 227 -8.62 -5.31 -4.31
C ILE A 227 -9.11 -3.97 -4.88
N MET A 228 -9.78 -3.15 -4.05
CA MET A 228 -10.26 -1.82 -4.46
C MET A 228 -9.11 -0.88 -4.80
N GLN A 229 -8.03 -0.92 -4.02
CA GLN A 229 -6.85 -0.12 -4.31
C GLN A 229 -6.16 -0.58 -5.60
N PHE A 230 -6.16 -1.88 -5.91
CA PHE A 230 -5.69 -2.37 -7.20
C PHE A 230 -6.59 -1.84 -8.35
N ALA A 231 -7.92 -1.89 -8.20
CA ALA A 231 -8.86 -1.37 -9.19
C ALA A 231 -8.64 0.12 -9.47
N ALA A 232 -8.35 0.92 -8.45
CA ALA A 232 -7.97 2.32 -8.62
C ALA A 232 -6.58 2.48 -9.27
N SER A 233 -5.59 1.70 -8.81
CA SER A 233 -4.19 1.83 -9.26
C SER A 233 -4.02 1.48 -10.73
N ILE A 234 -4.75 0.47 -11.21
CA ILE A 234 -4.65 0.04 -12.62
C ILE A 234 -5.18 1.11 -13.58
N VAL A 235 -6.23 1.83 -13.18
CA VAL A 235 -6.78 2.98 -13.92
C VAL A 235 -5.80 4.16 -13.86
N LYS A 236 -5.32 4.51 -12.65
CA LYS A 236 -4.33 5.59 -12.46
C LYS A 236 -3.07 5.36 -13.27
N GLY A 237 -2.58 4.12 -13.33
CA GLY A 237 -1.44 3.71 -14.12
C GLY A 237 -1.73 3.57 -15.63
N GLN A 238 -2.92 3.99 -16.08
CA GLN A 238 -3.36 3.94 -17.47
C GLN A 238 -3.25 2.53 -18.08
N GLY A 239 -3.66 1.51 -17.32
CA GLY A 239 -3.67 0.12 -17.76
C GLY A 239 -4.43 -0.06 -19.07
N ARG A 240 -3.91 -0.92 -19.94
CA ARG A 240 -4.52 -1.27 -21.24
C ARG A 240 -4.50 -2.77 -21.45
N ILE A 241 -5.50 -3.32 -22.11
CA ILE A 241 -5.50 -4.74 -22.46
C ILE A 241 -4.61 -4.95 -23.68
N ALA A 242 -3.62 -5.83 -23.55
CA ALA A 242 -2.73 -6.16 -24.63
C ALA A 242 -3.51 -6.84 -25.76
N LYS A 243 -3.43 -6.28 -26.98
CA LYS A 243 -3.95 -6.95 -28.17
C LYS A 243 -3.12 -8.20 -28.42
N LYS A 244 -3.77 -9.36 -28.54
CA LYS A 244 -3.09 -10.64 -28.83
C LYS A 244 -2.34 -10.51 -30.15
N HIS A 245 -1.01 -10.46 -30.07
CA HIS A 245 -0.12 -10.50 -31.22
C HIS A 245 0.68 -11.81 -31.20
N LYS A 246 1.18 -12.21 -32.36
CA LYS A 246 2.00 -13.40 -32.52
C LYS A 246 3.27 -13.28 -31.65
N GLY A 247 3.35 -14.08 -30.58
CA GLY A 247 4.47 -14.07 -29.63
C GLY A 247 4.15 -13.51 -28.23
N SER A 248 2.93 -13.00 -28.00
CA SER A 248 2.50 -12.59 -26.65
C SER A 248 2.45 -13.80 -25.72
N LYS A 249 3.35 -13.85 -24.72
CA LYS A 249 3.31 -14.84 -23.65
C LYS A 249 2.23 -14.49 -22.64
N ASP A 250 1.46 -15.51 -22.24
CA ASP A 250 0.48 -15.37 -21.17
C ASP A 250 1.17 -15.15 -19.81
N PHE A 251 0.42 -14.55 -18.90
CA PHE A 251 0.85 -14.39 -17.53
C PHE A 251 1.00 -15.74 -16.84
N ASN A 252 2.09 -15.91 -16.10
CA ASN A 252 2.39 -17.12 -15.35
C ASN A 252 2.95 -16.78 -13.98
N ARG A 253 2.71 -17.67 -13.03
CA ARG A 253 3.09 -17.49 -11.62
C ARG A 253 4.60 -17.31 -11.43
N ARG A 254 5.43 -18.09 -12.12
CA ARG A 254 6.89 -18.08 -11.95
C ARG A 254 7.49 -16.71 -12.30
N SER A 255 7.13 -16.19 -13.48
CA SER A 255 7.56 -14.86 -13.93
C SER A 255 7.01 -13.74 -13.04
N ALA A 256 5.80 -13.89 -12.49
CA ALA A 256 5.23 -12.93 -11.55
C ALA A 256 6.03 -12.88 -10.24
N GLU A 257 6.33 -14.04 -9.66
CA GLU A 257 7.12 -14.11 -8.43
C GLU A 257 8.53 -13.54 -8.63
N GLU A 258 9.18 -13.82 -9.75
CA GLU A 258 10.49 -13.25 -10.09
C GLU A 258 10.43 -11.72 -10.22
N SER A 259 9.44 -11.21 -10.97
CA SER A 259 9.22 -9.77 -11.14
C SER A 259 8.96 -9.08 -9.80
N PHE A 260 8.14 -9.69 -8.94
CA PHE A 260 7.85 -9.17 -7.60
C PHE A 260 9.10 -9.16 -6.71
N ARG A 261 9.92 -10.21 -6.72
CA ARG A 261 11.20 -10.23 -5.99
C ARG A 261 12.14 -9.12 -6.45
N SER A 262 12.22 -8.87 -7.76
CA SER A 262 13.04 -7.79 -8.31
C SER A 262 12.51 -6.41 -7.92
N LEU A 263 11.19 -6.24 -7.93
CA LEU A 263 10.49 -5.03 -7.50
C LEU A 263 10.81 -4.70 -6.05
N VAL A 264 10.64 -5.66 -5.13
CA VAL A 264 10.89 -5.44 -3.69
C VAL A 264 12.34 -5.00 -3.47
N LYS A 265 13.32 -5.70 -4.08
CA LYS A 265 14.73 -5.32 -3.99
C LYS A 265 15.02 -3.92 -4.52
N THR A 266 14.38 -3.53 -5.62
CA THR A 266 14.55 -2.20 -6.22
C THR A 266 14.00 -1.11 -5.32
N HIS A 267 12.79 -1.31 -4.77
CA HIS A 267 12.17 -0.32 -3.89
C HIS A 267 12.77 -0.28 -2.49
N GLU A 268 13.35 -1.37 -1.99
CA GLU A 268 14.17 -1.35 -0.78
C GLU A 268 15.42 -0.48 -0.96
N LYS A 269 16.05 -0.57 -2.15
CA LYS A 269 17.27 0.17 -2.45
C LYS A 269 17.03 1.65 -2.77
N TYR A 270 15.99 1.96 -3.54
CA TYR A 270 15.76 3.31 -4.08
C TYR A 270 14.56 4.04 -3.49
N GLY A 271 13.75 3.35 -2.67
CA GLY A 271 12.52 3.90 -2.10
C GLY A 271 11.30 3.84 -3.03
N TRP A 272 10.17 4.27 -2.48
CA TRP A 272 8.93 4.52 -3.22
C TRP A 272 8.83 6.01 -3.53
N VAL A 273 8.46 6.35 -4.77
CA VAL A 273 8.26 7.74 -5.19
C VAL A 273 6.78 8.07 -5.08
N THR A 274 6.45 9.09 -4.30
CA THR A 274 5.10 9.66 -4.29
C THR A 274 4.99 10.64 -5.45
N PRO A 275 4.09 10.44 -6.43
CA PRO A 275 3.84 11.43 -7.46
C PRO A 275 3.42 12.78 -6.84
N PRO A 276 3.80 13.91 -7.44
CA PRO A 276 3.34 15.23 -6.98
C PRO A 276 1.81 15.29 -6.91
N LEU A 277 1.28 16.08 -5.97
CA LEU A 277 -0.17 16.28 -5.76
C LEU A 277 -0.92 16.79 -7.01
N ALA A 278 -0.21 17.35 -8.00
CA ALA A 278 -0.77 17.89 -9.23
C ALA A 278 -1.20 16.83 -10.26
N ASP A 279 -0.81 15.55 -10.07
CA ASP A 279 -1.13 14.44 -10.98
C ASP A 279 -2.34 13.60 -10.48
N GLY A 280 -3.20 14.19 -9.64
CA GLY A 280 -4.31 13.53 -8.94
C GLY A 280 -5.68 14.10 -9.29
#